data_AF-A0A945AY47-F1
#
_entry.id   AF-A0A945AY47-F1
#
_cell.length_a   1.000
_cell.length_b   1.000
_cell.length_c   1.000
_cell.angle_alpha   90.00
_cell.angle_beta   90.00
_cell.angle_gamma   90.00
#
_symmetry.space_group_name_H-M   'P 1'
#
loop_
_entity.id
_entity.type
_entity.pdbx_description
1 polymer ?
#
loop_
_entity_poly.entity_id
_entity_poly.type
_entity_poly.pdbx_seq_one_letter_code
_entity_poly.pdbx_strand_id
1 'polypeptide(L)'
;MAFADGKGHALAALAALLGALLIQIGTNFSNDYFDYIKGADTEERLGPVRVTQSGQVRPKTMLWNFVMVFGLATLVGIYLVSRGGWPIVIIGILSIA
;
A
#
# COMPACT_ATOMS: atom_id res chain seq x y z
N MET A 1 -21.00 -9.58 -10.93
CA MET A 1 -20.53 -10.27 -12.15
C MET A 1 -20.18 -9.23 -13.21
N ALA A 2 -18.91 -8.80 -13.25
CA ALA A 2 -18.43 -7.71 -14.11
C ALA A 2 -18.29 -8.09 -15.60
N PHE A 3 -18.70 -9.30 -16.00
CA PHE A 3 -18.61 -9.79 -17.37
C PHE A 3 -19.88 -9.56 -18.21
N ALA A 4 -20.98 -9.08 -17.60
CA ALA A 4 -22.28 -9.03 -18.27
C ALA A 4 -22.60 -7.73 -19.04
N ASP A 5 -21.83 -6.64 -18.87
CA ASP A 5 -22.29 -5.30 -19.29
C ASP A 5 -21.58 -4.67 -20.51
N GLY A 6 -20.74 -5.42 -21.24
CA GLY A 6 -20.21 -5.01 -22.55
C GLY A 6 -19.36 -3.73 -22.60
N LYS A 7 -19.17 -3.04 -21.46
CA LYS A 7 -18.33 -1.86 -21.29
C LYS A 7 -17.34 -2.15 -20.18
N GLY A 8 -16.24 -2.81 -20.50
CA GLY A 8 -15.21 -3.14 -19.52
C GLY A 8 -14.81 -1.88 -18.75
N HIS A 9 -14.97 -1.89 -17.42
CA HIS A 9 -14.49 -0.82 -16.56
C HIS A 9 -12.96 -0.86 -16.43
N ALA A 10 -12.25 -0.86 -17.57
CA ALA A 10 -10.79 -0.96 -17.63
C ALA A 10 -10.12 0.10 -16.75
N LEU A 11 -10.68 1.31 -16.70
CA LEU A 11 -10.21 2.37 -15.80
C LEU A 11 -10.36 2.02 -14.31
N ALA A 12 -11.46 1.38 -13.91
CA ALA A 12 -11.64 0.94 -12.53
C ALA A 12 -10.72 -0.25 -12.20
N ALA A 13 -10.51 -1.17 -13.15
CA ALA A 13 -9.56 -2.27 -12.98
C ALA A 13 -8.11 -1.78 -12.85
N LEU A 14 -7.70 -0.83 -13.68
CA LEU A 14 -6.38 -0.19 -13.59
C LEU A 14 -6.22 0.59 -12.29
N ALA A 15 -7.26 1.31 -11.85
CA ALA A 15 -7.24 1.98 -10.56
C ALA A 15 -7.13 0.97 -9.40
N ALA A 16 -7.85 -0.15 -9.45
CA ALA A 16 -7.73 -1.20 -8.45
C ALA A 16 -6.32 -1.81 -8.42
N LEU A 17 -5.72 -2.07 -9.58
CA LEU A 17 -4.34 -2.55 -9.69
C LEU A 17 -3.35 -1.53 -9.12
N LEU A 18 -3.48 -0.26 -9.48
CA LEU A 18 -2.65 0.82 -8.95
C LEU A 18 -2.78 0.93 -7.43
N GLY A 19 -4.00 0.88 -6.90
CA GLY A 19 -4.27 0.88 -5.46
C GLY A 19 -3.59 -0.29 -4.76
N ALA A 20 -3.70 -1.50 -5.31
CA ALA A 20 -3.05 -2.69 -4.76
C ALA A 20 -1.53 -2.57 -4.74
N LEU A 21 -0.92 -2.06 -5.82
CA LEU A 21 0.53 -1.82 -5.88
C LEU A 21 0.97 -0.76 -4.87
N LEU A 22 0.25 0.35 -4.74
CA LEU A 22 0.55 1.39 -3.75
C LEU A 22 0.45 0.84 -2.33
N ILE A 23 -0.58 0.05 -2.01
CA ILE A 23 -0.70 -0.61 -0.71
C ILE A 23 0.50 -1.53 -0.47
N GLN A 24 0.90 -2.33 -1.46
CA GLN A 24 2.03 -3.25 -1.31
C GLN A 24 3.36 -2.53 -1.10
N ILE A 25 3.60 -1.44 -1.83
CA ILE A 25 4.77 -0.57 -1.65
C ILE A 25 4.73 0.09 -0.26
N GLY A 26 3.58 0.67 0.13
CA GLY A 26 3.39 1.34 1.41
C GLY A 26 3.66 0.41 2.59
N THR A 27 3.13 -0.81 2.55
CA THR A 27 3.35 -1.85 3.57
C THR A 27 4.82 -2.26 3.65
N ASN A 28 5.50 -2.40 2.50
CA ASN A 28 6.93 -2.71 2.49
C ASN A 28 7.76 -1.59 3.14
N PHE A 29 7.46 -0.33 2.83
CA PHE A 29 8.16 0.82 3.41
C PHE A 29 7.83 1.02 4.90
N SER A 30 6.57 0.83 5.32
CA SER A 30 6.21 0.90 6.74
C SER A 30 6.92 -0.19 7.53
N ASN A 31 6.99 -1.42 7.00
CA ASN A 31 7.69 -2.52 7.65
C ASN A 31 9.20 -2.24 7.78
N ASP A 32 9.84 -1.68 6.75
CA ASP A 32 11.25 -1.25 6.84
C ASP A 32 11.46 -0.20 7.94
N TYR A 33 10.60 0.83 7.98
CA TYR A 33 10.68 1.87 9.00
C TYR A 33 10.46 1.32 10.43
N PHE A 34 9.39 0.55 10.65
CA PHE A 34 9.07 0.08 11.99
C PHE A 34 10.08 -0.94 12.51
N ASP A 35 10.63 -1.77 11.64
CA ASP A 35 11.65 -2.73 12.04
C ASP A 35 13.01 -2.04 12.30
N TYR A 36 13.33 -0.96 11.59
CA TYR A 36 14.44 -0.07 11.96
C TYR A 36 14.24 0.51 13.37
N ILE A 37 13.06 1.06 13.67
CA ILE A 37 12.77 1.67 14.98
C ILE A 37 12.79 0.62 16.11
N LYS A 38 12.31 -0.59 15.84
CA LYS A 38 12.29 -1.69 16.82
C LYS A 38 13.66 -2.35 17.02
N GLY A 39 14.67 -2.01 16.20
CA GLY A 39 15.97 -2.69 16.20
C GLY A 39 15.84 -4.20 15.90
N ALA A 40 14.82 -4.59 15.12
CA ALA A 40 14.40 -5.98 14.99
C ALA A 40 15.24 -6.80 14.00
N ASP A 41 16.11 -6.16 13.20
CA ASP A 41 16.97 -6.88 12.26
C ASP A 41 18.39 -7.02 12.80
N THR A 42 18.73 -8.26 13.11
CA THR A 42 20.08 -8.74 13.38
C THR A 42 20.78 -9.11 12.08
N GLU A 43 22.12 -9.25 12.10
CA GLU A 43 22.92 -9.70 10.94
C GLU A 43 22.50 -11.09 10.41
N GLU A 44 21.70 -11.83 11.18
CA GLU A 44 21.18 -13.16 10.87
C GLU A 44 19.95 -13.15 9.94
N ARG A 45 19.41 -11.98 9.59
CA ARG A 45 18.20 -11.92 8.75
C ARG A 45 18.48 -12.38 7.32
N LEU A 46 17.87 -13.51 6.95
CA LEU A 46 17.77 -14.00 5.57
C LEU A 46 16.61 -13.27 4.84
N GLY A 47 16.87 -12.09 4.31
CA GLY A 47 15.91 -11.31 3.52
C GLY A 47 16.57 -10.22 2.68
N PRO A 48 15.84 -9.59 1.74
CA PRO A 48 16.37 -8.48 0.96
C PRO A 48 16.81 -7.33 1.87
N VAL A 49 17.87 -6.63 1.46
CA VAL A 49 18.47 -5.55 2.24
C VAL A 49 17.44 -4.45 2.50
N ARG A 50 17.24 -4.15 3.78
CA ARG A 50 16.44 -3.05 4.28
C ARG A 50 17.16 -1.73 4.01
N VAL A 51 16.58 -0.89 3.14
CA VAL A 51 17.22 0.37 2.70
C VAL A 51 17.35 1.39 3.83
N THR A 52 16.47 1.35 4.82
CA THR A 52 16.57 2.22 6.00
C THR A 52 17.69 1.76 6.95
N GLN A 53 17.83 0.46 7.17
CA GLN A 53 18.86 -0.09 8.06
C GLN A 53 20.27 -0.11 7.47
N SER A 54 20.38 -0.31 6.16
CA SER A 54 21.65 -0.18 5.44
C SER A 54 22.17 1.26 5.36
N GLY A 55 21.46 2.23 5.94
CA GLY A 55 21.84 3.64 5.96
C GLY A 55 21.63 4.38 4.64
N GLN A 56 21.09 3.71 3.62
CA GLN A 56 20.84 4.29 2.30
C GLN A 56 19.72 5.33 2.33
N VAL A 57 18.72 5.15 3.20
CA VAL A 57 17.61 6.07 3.40
C VAL A 57 17.50 6.45 4.87
N ARG A 58 17.39 7.75 5.17
CA ARG A 58 17.18 8.23 6.53
C ARG A 58 15.80 7.75 7.05
N PRO A 59 15.67 7.31 8.31
CA PRO A 59 14.38 6.86 8.87
C PRO A 59 13.26 7.89 8.72
N LYS A 60 13.57 9.18 8.94
CA LYS A 60 12.61 10.28 8.74
C LYS A 60 12.13 10.39 7.29
N THR A 61 12.99 10.09 6.32
CA THR A 61 12.61 10.05 4.90
C THR A 61 11.72 8.84 4.62
N MET A 62 12.05 7.67 5.17
CA MET A 62 11.21 6.48 5.00
C MET A 62 9.81 6.67 5.62
N LEU A 63 9.72 7.33 6.77
CA LEU A 63 8.46 7.74 7.40
C LEU A 63 7.58 8.54 6.42
N TRP A 64 8.14 9.58 5.82
CA TRP A 64 7.42 10.39 4.85
C TRP A 64 7.07 9.60 3.58
N ASN A 65 7.96 8.74 3.10
CA ASN A 65 7.73 7.92 1.91
C ASN A 65 6.51 7.00 2.08
N PHE A 66 6.45 6.22 3.16
CA PHE A 66 5.31 5.31 3.33
C PHE A 66 4.00 6.07 3.60
N VAL A 67 4.04 7.20 4.32
CA VAL A 67 2.87 8.07 4.53
C VAL A 67 2.35 8.63 3.21
N MET A 68 3.23 9.12 2.33
CA MET A 68 2.84 9.62 1.02
C MET A 68 2.25 8.50 0.14
N VAL A 69 2.87 7.32 0.14
CA VAL A 69 2.38 6.17 -0.64
C VAL A 69 0.99 5.72 -0.18
N PHE A 70 0.75 5.62 1.14
CA PHE A 70 -0.58 5.31 1.65
C PHE A 70 -1.59 6.43 1.36
N GLY A 71 -1.17 7.71 1.43
CA GLY A 71 -2.00 8.83 1.00
C GLY A 71 -2.45 8.71 -0.45
N LEU A 72 -1.55 8.35 -1.37
CA LEU A 72 -1.89 8.07 -2.77
C LEU A 72 -2.83 6.87 -2.90
N ALA A 73 -2.59 5.78 -2.15
CA ALA A 73 -3.47 4.62 -2.13
C ALA A 73 -4.89 4.99 -1.67
N THR A 74 -5.02 5.86 -0.66
CA THR A 74 -6.31 6.38 -0.18
C THR A 74 -7.03 7.17 -1.27
N LEU A 75 -6.33 8.03 -2.03
CA LEU A 75 -6.94 8.78 -3.14
C LEU A 75 -7.50 7.84 -4.22
N VAL A 76 -6.76 6.79 -4.56
CA VAL A 76 -7.22 5.75 -5.49
C VAL A 76 -8.43 5.00 -4.92
N GLY A 77 -8.41 4.68 -3.62
CA GLY A 77 -9.54 4.07 -2.92
C GLY A 77 -10.81 4.95 -2.96
N ILE A 78 -10.68 6.26 -2.73
CA ILE A 78 -11.80 7.21 -2.83
C ILE A 78 -12.41 7.20 -4.24
N TYR A 79 -11.57 7.20 -5.28
CA TYR A 79 -12.04 7.07 -6.66
C TYR A 79 -12.82 5.75 -6.86
N LEU A 80 -12.28 4.61 -6.40
CA LEU A 80 -12.97 3.33 -6.53
C LEU A 80 -14.31 3.30 -5.78
N VAL A 81 -14.39 3.87 -4.58
CA VAL A 81 -15.63 4.00 -3.81
C VAL A 81 -16.65 4.86 -4.55
N SER A 82 -16.23 5.97 -5.16
CA SER A 82 -17.13 6.81 -5.97
C SER A 82 -17.71 6.08 -7.21
N ARG A 83 -17.02 5.04 -7.69
CA ARG A 83 -17.43 4.23 -8.86
C ARG A 83 -18.20 2.97 -8.50
N GLY A 84 -17.81 2.27 -7.43
CA GLY A 84 -18.38 0.97 -7.02
C GLY A 84 -19.24 1.03 -5.75
N GLY A 85 -19.36 2.19 -5.12
CA GLY A 85 -20.21 2.46 -3.97
C GLY A 85 -19.62 2.05 -2.62
N TRP A 86 -20.44 2.24 -1.58
CA TRP A 86 -20.13 1.98 -0.17
C TRP A 86 -19.67 0.55 0.18
N PRO A 87 -20.06 -0.53 -0.51
CA PRO A 87 -19.55 -1.87 -0.21
C PRO A 87 -18.02 -1.98 -0.22
N ILE A 88 -17.33 -1.19 -1.05
CA ILE A 88 -15.86 -1.17 -1.12
C ILE A 88 -15.25 -0.71 0.22
N VAL A 89 -15.87 0.28 0.88
CA VAL A 89 -15.42 0.77 2.19
C VAL A 89 -15.57 -0.31 3.25
N ILE A 90 -16.70 -1.02 3.24
CA ILE A 90 -16.97 -2.10 4.20
C ILE A 90 -15.92 -3.20 4.08
N ILE A 91 -15.64 -3.65 2.85
CA ILE A 91 -14.60 -4.66 2.59
C ILE A 91 -13.24 -4.15 3.08
N GLY A 92 -12.90 -2.87 2.81
CA GLY A 92 -11.65 -2.26 3.27
C GLY A 92 -11.51 -2.22 4.79
N ILE A 93 -12.58 -1.87 5.53
CA ILE A 93 -12.57 -1.87 7.00
C ILE A 93 -12.43 -3.30 7.53
N LEU A 94 -13.17 -4.26 6.98
CA LEU A 94 -13.11 -5.67 7.39
C LEU A 94 -11.76 -6.33 7.10
N SER A 95 -10.97 -5.80 6.17
CA SER A 95 -9.63 -6.33 5.87
C SER A 95 -8.53 -5.78 6.78
N ILE A 96 -8.86 -4.80 7.63
CA ILE A 96 -7.97 -4.24 8.66
C ILE A 96 -8.29 -4.78 10.06
N ALA A 97 -9.57 -5.09 10.32
CA ALA A 97 -10.08 -5.64 11.58
C ALA A 97 -9.60 -7.09 11.81
#